data_AF-A0A5C4W7J3-F1
#
_entry.id   AF-A0A5C4W7J3-F1
#
_cell.length_a   1.000
_cell.length_b   1.000
_cell.length_c   1.000
_cell.angle_alpha   90.00
_cell.angle_beta   90.00
_cell.angle_gamma   90.00
#
_symmetry.space_group_name_H-M   'P 1'
#
loop_
_entity.id
_entity.type
_entity.pdbx_description
1 polymer ?
#
loop_
_entity_poly.entity_id
_entity_poly.type
_entity_poly.pdbx_seq_one_letter_code
_entity_poly.pdbx_strand_id
1 'polypeptide(L)'
;MVLHVWELLIDVGVSPTLATPTRVEALVNAAMFVPPVALAVVALPRLRWLEVVGLGFITSLGVEVVQAILLDARTAQAVDLASNTTGALIGAAAGATFRRWEQLSARRSAASGWTTG
;
A
#
# COMPACT_ATOMS: atom_id res chain seq x y z
N MET A 1 8.66 -16.92 3.30
CA MET A 1 7.92 -15.78 3.87
C MET A 1 6.41 -16.07 3.97
N VAL A 2 5.70 -16.29 2.85
CA VAL A 2 4.24 -16.57 2.85
C VAL A 2 3.86 -17.77 3.74
N LEU A 3 4.66 -18.85 3.73
CA LEU A 3 4.41 -20.03 4.57
C LEU A 3 4.47 -19.72 6.08
N HIS A 4 5.37 -18.83 6.52
CA HIS A 4 5.47 -18.46 7.94
C HIS A 4 4.30 -17.57 8.38
N VAL A 5 3.81 -16.70 7.49
CA VAL A 5 2.61 -15.89 7.75
C VAL A 5 1.36 -16.79 7.79
N TRP A 6 1.30 -17.79 6.92
CA TRP A 6 0.22 -18.76 6.88
C TRP A 6 0.14 -19.59 8.18
N GLU A 7 1.27 -20.11 8.65
CA GLU A 7 1.36 -20.82 9.94
C GLU A 7 0.91 -19.93 11.10
N LEU A 8 1.42 -18.69 11.17
CA LEU A 8 0.99 -17.72 12.18
C LEU A 8 -0.52 -17.44 12.14
N LEU A 9 -1.13 -17.35 10.95
CA LEU A 9 -2.57 -17.12 10.82
C LEU A 9 -3.39 -18.31 11.33
N ILE A 10 -2.94 -19.54 11.07
CA ILE A 10 -3.58 -20.75 11.61
C ILE A 10 -3.42 -20.80 13.13
N ASP A 11 -2.23 -20.46 13.64
CA ASP A 11 -1.92 -20.48 15.08
C ASP A 11 -2.78 -19.49 15.88
N VAL A 12 -3.16 -18.34 15.28
CA VAL A 12 -4.09 -17.37 15.89
C VAL A 12 -5.57 -17.66 15.59
N GLY A 13 -5.88 -18.82 15.00
CA GLY A 13 -7.24 -19.32 14.83
C GLY A 13 -7.96 -18.90 13.53
N VAL A 14 -7.24 -18.37 12.54
CA VAL A 14 -7.84 -18.09 11.22
C VAL A 14 -8.09 -19.41 10.49
N SER A 15 -9.33 -19.60 10.02
CA SER A 15 -9.70 -20.82 9.28
C SER A 15 -8.77 -21.04 8.07
N PRO A 16 -8.25 -22.27 7.84
CA PRO A 16 -7.43 -22.60 6.68
C PRO A 16 -8.14 -22.34 5.34
N THR A 17 -9.48 -22.35 5.32
CA THR A 17 -10.28 -22.01 4.14
C THR A 17 -10.26 -20.51 3.81
N LEU A 18 -9.99 -19.65 4.79
CA LEU A 18 -9.86 -18.20 4.62
C LEU A 18 -8.39 -17.79 4.39
N ALA A 19 -7.45 -18.52 5.00
CA ALA A 19 -6.01 -18.31 4.86
C ALA A 19 -5.40 -19.23 3.78
N THR A 20 -5.99 -19.30 2.58
CA THR A 20 -5.33 -20.04 1.50
C THR A 20 -4.00 -19.37 1.13
N PRO A 21 -2.95 -20.11 0.70
CA PRO A 21 -1.64 -19.53 0.39
C PRO A 21 -1.72 -18.34 -0.58
N THR A 22 -2.55 -18.44 -1.61
CA THR A 22 -2.79 -17.36 -2.59
C THR A 22 -3.40 -16.11 -1.97
N ARG A 23 -4.31 -16.25 -0.99
CA ARG A 23 -4.91 -15.11 -0.28
C ARG A 23 -3.91 -14.45 0.65
N VAL A 24 -3.11 -15.24 1.36
CA VAL A 24 -2.04 -14.73 2.22
C VAL A 24 -1.01 -13.96 1.38
N GLU A 25 -0.61 -14.52 0.24
CA GLU A 25 0.27 -13.86 -0.72
C GLU A 25 -0.29 -12.53 -1.22
N ALA A 26 -1.55 -12.50 -1.65
CA ALA A 26 -2.25 -11.27 -2.05
C ALA A 26 -2.28 -10.22 -0.93
N LEU A 27 -2.60 -10.61 0.31
CA LEU A 27 -2.64 -9.69 1.45
C LEU A 27 -1.26 -9.12 1.79
N VAL A 28 -0.24 -9.98 1.79
CA VAL A 28 1.15 -9.55 2.06
C VAL A 28 1.63 -8.60 0.96
N ASN A 29 1.37 -8.92 -0.31
CA ASN A 29 1.68 -8.07 -1.46
C ASN A 29 1.05 -6.68 -1.33
N ALA A 30 -0.26 -6.63 -1.04
CA ALA A 30 -0.95 -5.36 -0.78
C ALA A 30 -0.34 -4.60 0.40
N ALA A 31 -0.08 -5.26 1.52
CA ALA A 31 0.48 -4.65 2.71
C ALA A 31 1.88 -4.04 2.46
N MET A 32 2.71 -4.69 1.65
CA MET A 32 4.05 -4.20 1.31
C MET A 32 4.03 -2.89 0.52
N PHE A 33 2.97 -2.62 -0.26
CA PHE A 33 2.84 -1.37 -1.02
C PHE A 33 2.32 -0.19 -0.18
N VAL A 34 1.63 -0.44 0.94
CA VAL A 34 0.99 0.62 1.74
C VAL A 34 2.01 1.64 2.29
N PRO A 35 3.07 1.26 3.04
CA PRO A 35 4.00 2.22 3.63
C PRO A 35 4.77 3.08 2.61
N PRO A 36 5.41 2.52 1.56
CA PRO A 36 6.19 3.33 0.64
C PRO A 36 5.30 4.27 -0.19
N VAL A 37 4.08 3.87 -0.53
CA VAL A 37 3.14 4.74 -1.26
C VAL A 37 2.60 5.85 -0.37
N ALA A 38 2.26 5.55 0.89
CA ALA A 38 1.86 6.58 1.84
C ALA A 38 2.99 7.61 2.03
N LEU A 39 4.23 7.15 2.21
CA LEU A 39 5.39 8.01 2.31
C LEU A 39 5.60 8.84 1.05
N ALA A 40 5.47 8.25 -0.14
CA ALA A 40 5.63 8.96 -1.41
C ALA A 40 4.58 10.08 -1.57
N VAL A 41 3.31 9.86 -1.18
CA VAL A 41 2.28 10.91 -1.22
C VAL A 41 2.62 12.09 -0.31
N VAL A 42 3.22 11.82 0.86
CA VAL A 42 3.67 12.84 1.82
C VAL A 42 4.93 13.56 1.32
N ALA A 43 5.94 12.81 0.89
CA ALA A 43 7.26 13.31 0.50
C ALA A 43 7.29 14.03 -0.86
N LEU A 44 6.34 13.71 -1.75
CA LEU A 44 6.27 14.28 -3.10
C LEU A 44 5.04 15.19 -3.22
N PRO A 45 5.07 16.40 -2.63
CA PRO A 45 3.89 17.25 -2.54
C PRO A 45 3.36 17.75 -3.89
N ARG A 46 4.21 17.71 -4.92
CA ARG A 46 3.90 18.08 -6.31
C ARG A 46 3.06 17.05 -7.04
N LEU A 47 3.12 15.78 -6.62
CA LEU A 47 2.33 14.72 -7.23
C LEU A 47 0.96 14.63 -6.55
N ARG A 48 -0.06 14.43 -7.38
CA ARG A 48 -1.40 14.05 -6.91
C ARG A 48 -1.33 12.61 -6.41
N TRP A 49 -2.13 12.28 -5.40
CA TRP A 49 -2.14 10.93 -4.81
C TRP A 49 -2.40 9.83 -5.85
N LEU A 50 -3.26 10.09 -6.86
CA LEU A 50 -3.51 9.17 -7.97
C LEU A 50 -2.29 8.96 -8.90
N GLU A 51 -1.43 9.96 -9.05
CA GLU A 51 -0.19 9.81 -9.83
C GLU A 51 0.79 8.88 -9.10
N VAL A 52 0.85 8.97 -7.77
CA VAL A 52 1.62 8.05 -6.95
C VAL A 52 1.06 6.63 -7.01
N VAL A 53 -0.28 6.46 -7.04
CA VAL A 53 -0.91 5.16 -7.31
C VAL A 53 -0.49 4.62 -8.68
N GLY A 54 -0.49 5.46 -9.72
CA GLY A 54 -0.04 5.08 -11.05
C GLY A 54 1.42 4.62 -11.07
N LEU A 55 2.31 5.30 -10.34
CA LEU A 55 3.70 4.85 -10.15
C LEU A 55 3.79 3.50 -9.42
N GLY A 56 2.94 3.29 -8.41
CA GLY A 56 2.81 2.01 -7.72
C GLY A 56 2.39 0.88 -8.66
N PHE A 57 1.38 1.12 -9.51
CA PHE A 57 0.94 0.19 -10.54
C PHE A 57 2.06 -0.13 -11.54
N ILE A 58 2.75 0.87 -12.09
CA ILE A 58 3.86 0.68 -13.03
C ILE A 58 5.00 -0.12 -12.38
N THR A 59 5.30 0.18 -11.11
CA THR A 59 6.33 -0.55 -10.35
C THR A 59 5.92 -2.02 -10.19
N SER A 60 4.66 -2.30 -9.83
CA SER A 60 4.14 -3.67 -9.72
C SER A 60 4.19 -4.41 -11.05
N LEU A 61 3.78 -3.77 -12.15
CA LEU A 61 3.83 -4.34 -13.48
C LEU A 61 5.28 -4.66 -13.90
N GLY A 62 6.23 -3.77 -13.57
CA GLY A 62 7.65 -4.01 -13.79
C GLY A 62 8.17 -5.22 -13.03
N VAL A 63 7.77 -5.38 -11.76
CA VAL A 63 8.12 -6.57 -10.96
C VAL A 63 7.56 -7.84 -11.60
N GLU A 64 6.30 -7.83 -12.02
CA GLU A 64 5.63 -8.94 -12.68
C GLU A 64 6.33 -9.32 -13.99
N VAL A 65 6.67 -8.33 -14.84
CA VAL A 65 7.42 -8.58 -16.09
C VAL A 65 8.79 -9.19 -15.82
N VAL A 66 9.53 -8.66 -14.82
CA VAL A 66 10.84 -9.21 -14.44
C VAL A 66 10.70 -10.65 -13.91
N GLN A 67 9.67 -10.93 -13.11
CA GLN A 67 9.38 -12.28 -12.63
C GLN A 67 9.00 -13.21 -13.78
N ALA A 68 8.16 -12.78 -14.71
CA ALA A 68 7.76 -13.59 -15.86
C ALA A 68 8.93 -13.94 -16.79
N ILE A 69 9.93 -13.06 -16.92
CA ILE A 69 11.11 -13.29 -17.76
C ILE A 69 12.18 -14.12 -17.04
N LEU A 70 12.36 -13.91 -15.73
CA LEU A 70 13.49 -14.48 -14.97
C LEU A 70 13.11 -15.67 -14.08
N LEU A 71 11.82 -15.88 -13.80
CA LEU A 71 11.30 -16.87 -12.84
C LEU A 71 10.09 -17.62 -13.43
N ASP A 72 10.36 -18.73 -14.12
CA ASP A 72 9.40 -19.54 -14.90
C ASP A 72 8.20 -20.14 -14.12
N ALA A 73 8.18 -20.07 -12.78
CA ALA A 73 7.31 -20.93 -11.96
C ALA A 73 6.15 -20.22 -11.21
N ARG A 74 5.84 -18.94 -11.47
CA ARG A 74 4.80 -18.22 -10.69
C ARG A 74 3.49 -18.02 -11.47
N THR A 75 2.39 -18.57 -10.96
CA THR A 75 1.04 -18.56 -11.59
C THR A 75 0.11 -17.42 -11.13
N ALA A 76 0.53 -16.55 -10.21
CA ALA A 76 -0.34 -15.55 -9.55
C ALA A 76 -0.26 -14.10 -10.09
N GLN A 77 0.28 -13.91 -11.29
CA GLN A 77 0.68 -12.60 -11.85
C GLN A 77 -0.43 -11.52 -11.81
N ALA A 78 -1.63 -11.80 -12.34
CA ALA A 78 -2.73 -10.81 -12.32
C ALA A 78 -3.26 -10.50 -10.91
N VAL A 79 -3.24 -11.49 -10.01
CA VAL A 79 -3.65 -11.30 -8.60
C VAL A 79 -2.60 -10.47 -7.86
N ASP A 80 -1.33 -10.68 -8.15
CA ASP A 80 -0.23 -9.89 -7.59
C ASP A 80 -0.36 -8.42 -7.99
N LEU A 81 -0.61 -8.15 -9.28
CA LEU A 81 -0.81 -6.78 -9.78
C LEU A 81 -2.01 -6.09 -9.12
N ALA A 82 -3.14 -6.79 -9.04
CA ALA A 82 -4.34 -6.26 -8.41
C ALA A 82 -4.12 -6.00 -6.90
N SER A 83 -3.42 -6.90 -6.22
CA SER A 83 -3.12 -6.79 -4.78
C SER A 83 -2.19 -5.61 -4.49
N ASN A 84 -1.08 -5.50 -5.24
CA ASN A 84 -0.13 -4.40 -5.12
C ASN A 84 -0.80 -3.05 -5.40
N THR A 85 -1.66 -2.99 -6.43
CA THR A 85 -2.42 -1.79 -6.77
C THR A 85 -3.41 -1.41 -5.67
N THR A 86 -4.06 -2.41 -5.05
CA THR A 86 -4.93 -2.20 -3.89
C THR A 86 -4.13 -1.63 -2.71
N GLY A 87 -2.95 -2.19 -2.44
CA GLY A 87 -2.01 -1.65 -1.45
C GLY A 87 -1.62 -0.20 -1.73
N ALA A 88 -1.32 0.12 -3.00
CA ALA A 88 -1.00 1.47 -3.41
C ALA A 88 -2.18 2.45 -3.21
N LEU A 89 -3.41 2.04 -3.52
CA LEU A 89 -4.59 2.86 -3.25
C LEU A 89 -4.77 3.14 -1.75
N ILE A 90 -4.61 2.13 -0.91
CA ILE A 90 -4.71 2.26 0.56
C ILE A 90 -3.61 3.18 1.09
N GLY A 91 -2.36 2.97 0.68
CA GLY A 91 -1.22 3.81 1.05
C GLY A 91 -1.44 5.27 0.62
N ALA A 92 -1.90 5.49 -0.60
CA ALA A 92 -2.12 6.82 -1.12
C ALA A 92 -3.25 7.56 -0.40
N ALA A 93 -4.34 6.84 -0.07
CA ALA A 93 -5.43 7.37 0.74
C ALA A 93 -4.95 7.76 2.15
N ALA A 94 -4.14 6.91 2.79
CA ALA A 94 -3.54 7.20 4.10
C ALA A 94 -2.64 8.44 4.05
N GLY A 95 -1.72 8.52 3.09
CA GLY A 95 -0.83 9.68 2.92
C GLY A 95 -1.58 10.97 2.59
N ALA A 96 -2.62 10.91 1.76
CA ALA A 96 -3.46 12.06 1.44
C ALA A 96 -4.25 12.55 2.67
N THR A 97 -4.76 11.62 3.47
CA THR A 97 -5.47 11.92 4.72
C THR A 97 -4.54 12.59 5.72
N PHE A 98 -3.31 12.08 5.87
CA PHE A 98 -2.29 12.67 6.72
C PHE A 98 -1.96 14.11 6.32
N ARG A 99 -1.67 14.37 5.03
CA ARG A 99 -1.41 15.73 4.51
C ARG A 99 -2.58 16.67 4.77
N ARG A 100 -3.81 16.19 4.61
CA ARG A 100 -5.01 17.00 4.87
C ARG A 100 -5.13 17.35 6.34
N TRP A 101 -4.88 16.39 7.24
CA TRP A 101 -4.89 16.63 8.68
C TRP A 101 -3.82 17.65 9.11
N GLU A 102 -2.61 17.56 8.57
CA GLU A 102 -1.52 18.51 8.84
C GLU A 102 -1.90 19.94 8.40
N GLN A 103 -2.45 20.10 7.19
CA GLN A 103 -2.89 21.39 6.67
C GLN A 103 -4.00 22.02 7.52
N LEU A 104 -4.94 21.20 8.01
CA LEU A 104 -6.02 21.68 8.89
C LEU A 104 -5.48 22.09 10.26
N SER A 105 -4.52 21.35 10.80
CA SER A 105 -3.85 21.68 12.07
C SER A 105 -3.09 23.00 11.97
N ALA A 106 -2.31 23.20 10.91
CA ALA A 106 -1.58 24.45 10.67
C ALA A 106 -2.52 25.68 10.56
N ARG A 107 -3.67 25.53 9.88
CA ARG A 107 -4.67 26.60 9.75
C ARG A 107 -5.28 27.00 11.10
N ARG A 108 -5.54 26.03 11.98
CA ARG A 108 -6.09 26.27 13.32
C ARG A 108 -5.11 27.05 14.20
N SER A 109 -3.84 26.65 14.19
CA SER A 109 -2.77 27.34 14.92
C SER A 109 -2.59 28.78 14.45
N ALA A 110 -2.68 29.02 13.14
CA ALA A 110 -2.65 30.37 12.59
C ALA A 110 -3.82 31.21 13.12
N ALA A 111 -5.07 30.71 13.03
CA ALA A 111 -6.26 31.44 13.45
C ALA A 111 -6.30 31.80 14.95
N SER A 112 -5.81 30.92 15.84
CA SER A 112 -5.74 31.22 17.28
C SER A 112 -4.69 32.28 17.66
N GLY A 113 -3.66 32.47 16.83
CA GLY A 113 -2.65 33.51 17.06
C GLY A 113 -3.20 34.93 16.85
N TRP A 114 -4.21 35.11 16.01
CA TRP A 114 -4.82 36.42 15.74
C TRP A 114 -5.74 36.93 16.84
N THR A 115 -6.26 36.05 17.71
CA THR A 115 -7.20 36.43 18.77
C THR A 115 -6.51 36.80 20.10
N THR A 116 -5.18 36.70 20.18
CA THR A 116 -4.42 36.93 21.42
C THR A 116 -3.43 38.10 21.33
N GLY A 117 -3.46 38.86 20.22
CA GLY A 117 -2.61 40.04 19.97
C GLY A 117 -3.38 41.35 19.95
#